data_AF-A0A4Y2AQC9-F1
#
_entry.id   AF-A0A4Y2AQC9-F1
#
_cell.length_a   1.000
_cell.length_b   1.000
_cell.length_c   1.000
_cell.angle_alpha   90.00
_cell.angle_beta   90.00
_cell.angle_gamma   90.00
#
_symmetry.space_group_name_H-M   'P 1'
#
loop_
_entity.id
_entity.type
_entity.pdbx_description
1 polymer ?
#
loop_
_entity_poly.entity_id
_entity_poly.type
_entity_poly.pdbx_seq_one_letter_code
_entity_poly.pdbx_strand_id
1 'polypeptide(L)'
;MSFYITCPSDGSLDFHPENTLSHYFTKLPSPVDLTGEWEVGIVEFIYPRMWNNVTNDSIFYEYNLGNGVIKSGRIACGYYETPIDILNALPKHVKVQMNYNKHSKKVKLQLCNGATLKLSDRLSENLGFVPGEVLGENVLHDTTYAIESPFIADPNIDLYLLYIYTDIIQPEMVGGVFAPLLRIVTVKGKDGDMIHEIFDRPHYCPVSRKNFQSIEIVIRTHTGRFVSFDRGKLIVKLHFRLKHL
;
A
#
# COMPACT_ATOMS: atom_id res chain seq x y z
N MET A 1 -35.84 -9.39 1.42
CA MET A 1 -35.66 -7.92 1.49
C MET A 1 -34.18 -7.63 1.31
N SER A 2 -33.84 -6.62 0.52
CA SER A 2 -32.47 -6.16 0.34
C SER A 2 -32.44 -4.70 -0.07
N PHE A 3 -31.31 -4.03 0.14
CA PHE A 3 -31.09 -2.63 -0.22
C PHE A 3 -29.60 -2.36 -0.44
N TYR A 4 -29.28 -1.20 -1.01
CA TYR A 4 -27.91 -0.79 -1.32
C TYR A 4 -27.54 0.48 -0.57
N ILE A 5 -26.27 0.59 -0.20
CA ILE A 5 -25.66 1.82 0.33
C ILE A 5 -24.43 2.12 -0.53
N THR A 6 -24.30 3.37 -0.98
CA THR A 6 -23.08 3.84 -1.66
C THR A 6 -22.28 4.69 -0.69
N CYS A 7 -21.00 4.34 -0.51
CA CYS A 7 -20.06 4.93 0.44
C CYS A 7 -18.91 5.62 -0.33
N PRO A 8 -19.13 6.86 -0.83
CA PRO A 8 -18.08 7.67 -1.44
C PRO A 8 -17.17 8.29 -0.37
N SER A 9 -15.86 8.32 -0.63
CA SER A 9 -14.84 8.78 0.31
C SER A 9 -14.98 10.25 0.75
N ASP A 10 -15.57 11.09 -0.11
CA ASP A 10 -15.77 12.52 0.10
C ASP A 10 -17.21 12.89 0.53
N GLY A 11 -18.14 11.92 0.57
CA GLY A 11 -19.57 12.20 0.78
C GLY A 11 -19.96 12.62 2.18
N SER A 12 -18.99 12.78 3.09
CA SER A 12 -19.23 13.19 4.47
C SER A 12 -18.16 14.14 5.00
N LEU A 13 -17.45 14.86 4.13
CA LEU A 13 -16.40 15.81 4.53
C LEU A 13 -16.89 16.94 5.45
N ASP A 14 -18.17 17.31 5.35
CA ASP A 14 -18.79 18.29 6.28
C ASP A 14 -18.86 17.77 7.73
N PHE A 15 -18.86 16.45 7.92
CA PHE A 15 -18.94 15.78 9.23
C PHE A 15 -17.63 15.11 9.63
N HIS A 16 -16.82 14.71 8.65
CA HIS A 16 -15.56 13.99 8.77
C HIS A 16 -14.50 14.64 7.86
N PRO A 17 -14.03 15.86 8.19
CA PRO A 17 -13.03 16.58 7.40
C PRO A 17 -11.67 15.86 7.33
N GLU A 18 -11.43 14.90 8.23
CA GLU A 18 -10.25 14.05 8.29
C GLU A 18 -10.27 12.86 7.31
N ASN A 19 -11.39 12.62 6.62
CA ASN A 19 -11.51 11.50 5.68
C ASN A 19 -10.41 11.54 4.62
N THR A 20 -9.78 10.39 4.41
CA THR A 20 -8.81 10.13 3.35
C THR A 20 -9.36 9.06 2.41
N LEU A 21 -8.76 8.90 1.22
CA LEU A 21 -9.16 7.82 0.32
C LEU A 21 -8.92 6.42 0.93
N SER A 22 -7.94 6.27 1.83
CA SER A 22 -7.62 5.00 2.49
C SER A 22 -8.34 4.76 3.82
N HIS A 23 -8.99 5.78 4.37
CA HIS A 23 -9.71 5.70 5.65
C HIS A 23 -10.75 6.80 5.71
N TYR A 24 -12.02 6.41 5.66
CA TYR A 24 -13.11 7.36 5.68
C TYR A 24 -14.38 6.79 6.32
N PHE A 25 -15.21 7.71 6.80
CA PHE A 25 -16.55 7.44 7.30
C PHE A 25 -17.59 7.98 6.32
N THR A 26 -18.62 7.19 6.03
CA THR A 26 -19.81 7.64 5.30
C THR A 26 -20.97 7.79 6.27
N LYS A 27 -21.42 9.02 6.52
CA LYS A 27 -22.62 9.33 7.28
C LYS A 27 -23.87 9.19 6.38
N LEU A 28 -24.84 8.43 6.87
CA LEU A 28 -26.10 8.18 6.18
C LEU A 28 -27.12 9.29 6.50
N PRO A 29 -28.02 9.62 5.54
CA PRO A 29 -29.03 10.67 5.73
C PRO A 29 -30.02 10.35 6.87
N SER A 30 -30.25 9.08 7.15
CA SER A 30 -31.06 8.60 8.27
C SER A 30 -30.43 7.33 8.88
N PRO A 31 -30.64 7.06 10.17
CA PRO A 31 -30.27 5.78 10.77
C PRO A 31 -30.93 4.61 10.03
N VAL A 32 -30.19 3.51 9.90
CA VAL A 32 -30.69 2.22 9.43
C VAL A 32 -30.95 1.36 10.64
N ASP A 33 -32.13 0.73 10.69
CA ASP A 33 -32.52 -0.22 11.72
C ASP A 33 -32.88 -1.56 11.08
N LEU A 34 -32.13 -2.61 11.43
CA LEU A 34 -32.21 -3.93 10.83
C LEU A 34 -32.91 -4.92 11.77
N THR A 35 -34.06 -5.41 11.34
CA THR A 35 -34.76 -6.51 12.00
C THR A 35 -34.35 -7.85 11.39
N GLY A 36 -33.97 -8.82 12.22
CA GLY A 36 -33.51 -10.15 11.80
C GLY A 36 -32.00 -10.23 11.59
N GLU A 37 -31.56 -11.28 10.89
CA GLU A 37 -30.16 -11.53 10.59
C GLU A 37 -29.84 -11.10 9.16
N TRP A 38 -28.84 -10.23 9.02
CA TRP A 38 -28.47 -9.60 7.76
C TRP A 38 -27.03 -9.91 7.40
N GLU A 39 -26.77 -9.88 6.11
CA GLU A 39 -25.43 -9.99 5.56
C GLU A 39 -25.19 -8.90 4.52
N VAL A 40 -23.93 -8.51 4.36
CA VAL A 40 -23.51 -7.40 3.49
C VAL A 40 -22.30 -7.80 2.67
N GLY A 41 -22.29 -7.40 1.41
CA GLY A 41 -21.17 -7.61 0.50
C GLY A 41 -20.91 -6.38 -0.38
N ILE A 42 -19.68 -6.26 -0.89
CA ILE A 42 -19.33 -5.22 -1.89
C ILE A 42 -19.81 -5.69 -3.26
N VAL A 43 -20.63 -4.87 -3.92
CA VAL A 43 -21.12 -5.11 -5.29
C VAL A 43 -20.39 -4.27 -6.34
N GLU A 44 -19.94 -3.07 -5.97
CA GLU A 44 -19.15 -2.20 -6.86
C GLU A 44 -18.02 -1.56 -6.04
N PHE A 45 -16.85 -1.46 -6.64
CA PHE A 45 -15.70 -0.77 -6.08
C PHE A 45 -15.02 0.07 -7.15
N ILE A 46 -15.01 1.39 -6.95
CA ILE A 46 -14.35 2.34 -7.83
C ILE A 46 -13.18 2.95 -7.07
N TYR A 47 -11.97 2.85 -7.61
CA TYR A 47 -10.77 3.38 -6.97
C TYR A 47 -9.79 4.00 -7.97
N PRO A 48 -9.05 5.04 -7.57
CA PRO A 48 -7.99 5.61 -8.39
C PRO A 48 -6.73 4.74 -8.28
N ARG A 49 -6.16 4.35 -9.41
CA ARG A 49 -4.80 3.80 -9.47
C ARG A 49 -3.78 4.94 -9.48
N MET A 50 -3.91 5.87 -8.54
CA MET A 50 -3.04 7.05 -8.39
C MET A 50 -2.54 7.09 -6.96
N TRP A 51 -1.36 6.53 -6.72
CA TRP A 51 -0.80 6.42 -5.37
C TRP A 51 0.72 6.41 -5.39
N ASN A 52 1.30 6.83 -4.27
CA ASN A 52 2.73 6.85 -4.08
C ASN A 52 3.20 5.47 -3.61
N ASN A 53 4.24 4.95 -4.26
CA ASN A 53 4.93 3.73 -3.83
C ASN A 53 6.25 4.02 -3.11
N VAL A 54 6.67 5.29 -3.13
CA VAL A 54 7.67 5.88 -2.25
C VAL A 54 7.01 7.06 -1.52
N THR A 55 6.88 6.90 -0.21
CA THR A 55 6.17 7.79 0.74
C THR A 55 7.15 8.41 1.74
N ASN A 56 6.72 9.42 2.51
CA ASN A 56 7.61 10.19 3.40
C ASN A 56 8.41 9.35 4.41
N ASP A 57 7.92 8.18 4.80
CA ASP A 57 8.57 7.22 5.70
C ASP A 57 9.61 6.32 4.98
N SER A 58 9.77 6.43 3.67
CA SER A 58 10.55 5.54 2.82
C SER A 58 11.53 6.23 1.86
N ILE A 59 11.87 7.49 2.13
CA ILE A 59 12.71 8.31 1.24
C ILE A 59 14.18 8.44 1.64
N PHE A 60 14.57 7.97 2.83
CA PHE A 60 15.89 8.26 3.40
C PHE A 60 16.99 7.35 2.83
N TYR A 61 18.16 7.93 2.59
CA TYR A 61 19.40 7.21 2.29
C TYR A 61 20.60 7.84 3.01
N GLU A 62 21.64 7.04 3.21
CA GLU A 62 22.94 7.46 3.73
C GLU A 62 24.08 6.70 3.04
N TYR A 63 25.02 7.44 2.48
CA TYR A 63 26.25 6.92 1.91
C TYR A 63 27.40 7.18 2.88
N ASN A 64 28.17 6.15 3.22
CA ASN A 64 29.53 6.30 3.74
C ASN A 64 30.51 6.09 2.59
N LEU A 65 31.39 7.04 2.31
CA LEU A 65 32.33 6.94 1.18
C LEU A 65 33.69 6.33 1.56
N GLY A 66 33.79 5.71 2.74
CA GLY A 66 34.98 4.97 3.19
C GLY A 66 36.20 5.86 3.49
N ASN A 67 36.00 7.17 3.65
CA ASN A 67 37.05 8.13 4.01
C ASN A 67 36.59 9.06 5.16
N GLY A 68 35.64 8.60 5.97
CA GLY A 68 34.98 9.40 7.01
C GLY A 68 33.94 10.38 6.50
N VAL A 69 33.71 10.47 5.17
CA VAL A 69 32.66 11.32 4.60
C VAL A 69 31.34 10.55 4.55
N ILE A 70 30.35 11.06 5.27
CA ILE A 70 28.96 10.58 5.23
C ILE A 70 28.11 11.60 4.47
N LYS A 71 27.30 11.12 3.53
CA LYS A 71 26.32 11.92 2.78
C LYS A 71 24.95 11.29 2.89
N SER A 72 24.01 11.99 3.52
CA SER A 72 22.63 11.55 3.64
C SER A 72 21.69 12.50 2.91
N GLY A 73 20.48 12.03 2.66
CA GLY A 73 19.44 12.83 2.05
C GLY A 73 18.14 12.08 1.87
N ARG A 74 17.28 12.62 1.02
CA ARG A 74 15.96 12.09 0.73
C ARG A 74 15.69 12.13 -0.76
N ILE A 75 15.11 11.07 -1.30
CA ILE A 75 14.52 11.10 -2.65
C ILE A 75 13.12 11.74 -2.58
N ALA A 76 12.56 12.15 -3.72
CA ALA A 76 11.22 12.71 -3.76
C ALA A 76 10.17 11.62 -3.44
N CYS A 77 9.09 11.98 -2.75
CA CYS A 77 7.91 11.12 -2.70
C CYS A 77 7.25 11.07 -4.07
N GLY A 78 6.65 9.94 -4.40
CA GLY A 78 5.97 9.80 -5.68
C GLY A 78 5.70 8.36 -6.08
N TYR A 79 5.21 8.24 -7.30
CA TYR A 79 5.12 6.97 -8.00
C TYR A 79 6.37 6.74 -8.85
N TYR A 80 7.07 5.65 -8.57
CA TYR A 80 8.23 5.18 -9.33
C TYR A 80 7.83 3.91 -10.08
N GLU A 81 7.76 3.97 -11.41
CA GLU A 81 7.25 2.87 -12.24
C GLU A 81 8.18 1.64 -12.18
N THR A 82 9.48 1.88 -12.19
CA THR A 82 10.52 0.84 -12.25
C THR A 82 11.58 1.02 -11.16
N PRO A 83 12.33 -0.05 -10.80
CA PRO A 83 13.51 0.08 -9.94
C PRO A 83 14.52 1.10 -10.45
N ILE A 84 14.64 1.24 -11.78
CA ILE A 84 15.56 2.19 -12.43
C ILE A 84 15.21 3.64 -12.05
N ASP A 85 13.92 3.97 -11.92
CA ASP A 85 13.48 5.32 -11.56
C ASP A 85 13.93 5.68 -10.15
N ILE A 86 13.84 4.72 -9.22
CA ILE A 86 14.36 4.88 -7.86
C ILE A 86 15.89 5.05 -7.88
N LEU A 87 16.61 4.20 -8.64
CA LEU A 87 18.07 4.28 -8.75
C LEU A 87 18.53 5.61 -9.36
N ASN A 88 17.76 6.19 -10.28
CA ASN A 88 18.04 7.49 -10.88
C ASN A 88 17.79 8.67 -9.94
N ALA A 89 16.85 8.54 -9.00
CA ALA A 89 16.58 9.55 -7.98
C ALA A 89 17.65 9.60 -6.88
N LEU A 90 18.40 8.50 -6.69
CA LEU A 90 19.52 8.45 -5.75
C LEU A 90 20.78 9.17 -6.29
N PRO A 91 21.51 9.93 -5.46
CA PRO A 91 22.76 10.57 -5.88
C PRO A 91 23.82 9.56 -6.34
N LYS A 92 24.49 9.87 -7.45
CA LYS A 92 25.57 9.02 -7.99
C LYS A 92 26.90 9.31 -7.31
N HIS A 93 27.59 8.26 -6.91
CA HIS A 93 28.94 8.34 -6.33
C HIS A 93 29.87 7.31 -6.96
N VAL A 94 31.11 7.70 -7.25
CA VAL A 94 32.09 6.83 -7.95
C VAL A 94 32.34 5.53 -7.19
N LYS A 95 32.37 5.59 -5.85
CA LYS A 95 32.60 4.45 -4.96
C LYS A 95 31.37 3.58 -4.71
N VAL A 96 30.19 4.00 -5.16
CA VAL A 96 28.91 3.33 -4.91
C VAL A 96 28.10 3.32 -6.20
N GLN A 97 28.21 2.23 -6.96
CA GLN A 97 27.53 2.08 -8.25
C GLN A 97 26.40 1.08 -8.14
N MET A 98 25.21 1.46 -8.61
CA MET A 98 24.01 0.62 -8.59
C MET A 98 23.54 0.36 -10.01
N ASN A 99 23.21 -0.88 -10.33
CA ASN A 99 22.72 -1.28 -11.64
C ASN A 99 21.54 -2.25 -11.48
N TYR A 100 20.47 -2.05 -12.24
CA TYR A 100 19.35 -2.98 -12.28
C TYR A 100 19.49 -3.95 -13.46
N ASN A 101 19.43 -5.25 -13.18
CA ASN A 101 19.41 -6.28 -14.21
C ASN A 101 17.96 -6.61 -14.58
N LYS A 102 17.55 -6.28 -15.81
CA LYS A 102 16.18 -6.50 -16.30
C LYS A 102 15.78 -7.97 -16.41
N HIS A 103 16.73 -8.89 -16.53
CA HIS A 103 16.47 -10.32 -16.64
C HIS A 103 16.29 -10.99 -15.29
N SER A 104 17.24 -10.78 -14.36
CA SER A 104 17.10 -11.32 -12.99
C SER A 104 16.12 -10.50 -12.15
N LYS A 105 15.78 -9.29 -12.59
CA LYS A 105 15.00 -8.28 -11.86
C LYS A 105 15.64 -7.88 -10.53
N LYS A 106 16.95 -8.00 -10.42
CA LYS A 106 17.71 -7.71 -9.20
C LYS A 106 18.57 -6.46 -9.34
N VAL A 107 18.88 -5.83 -8.22
CA VAL A 107 19.81 -4.70 -8.15
C VAL A 107 21.20 -5.22 -7.76
N LYS A 108 22.20 -4.84 -8.55
CA LYS A 108 23.60 -5.08 -8.25
C LYS A 108 24.24 -3.79 -7.75
N LEU A 109 24.84 -3.86 -6.57
CA LEU A 109 25.56 -2.78 -5.92
C LEU A 109 27.06 -3.09 -5.95
N GLN A 110 27.87 -2.16 -6.45
CA GLN A 110 29.33 -2.23 -6.42
C GLN A 110 29.86 -1.14 -5.49
N LEU A 111 30.63 -1.55 -4.49
CA LEU A 111 31.18 -0.71 -3.43
C LEU A 111 32.71 -0.79 -3.47
N CYS A 112 33.37 0.36 -3.35
CA CYS A 112 34.83 0.43 -3.35
C CYS A 112 35.38 1.13 -2.11
N ASN A 113 36.55 0.68 -1.66
CA ASN A 113 37.39 1.34 -0.66
C ASN A 113 36.65 1.64 0.66
N GLY A 114 35.92 0.65 1.20
CA GLY A 114 35.18 0.77 2.46
C GLY A 114 33.90 1.60 2.38
N ALA A 115 33.36 1.82 1.19
CA ALA A 115 32.09 2.52 1.03
C ALA A 115 30.90 1.65 1.44
N THR A 116 29.88 2.27 2.03
CA THR A 116 28.63 1.61 2.42
C THR A 116 27.40 2.42 2.00
N LEU A 117 26.26 1.75 1.90
CA LEU A 117 24.96 2.35 1.62
C LEU A 117 23.93 1.85 2.63
N LYS A 118 23.29 2.78 3.31
CA LYS A 118 22.11 2.52 4.14
C LYS A 118 20.89 3.16 3.48
N LEU A 119 19.81 2.41 3.40
CA LEU A 119 18.53 2.86 2.88
C LEU A 119 17.48 2.74 4.00
N SER A 120 16.42 3.53 3.93
CA SER A 120 15.23 3.24 4.75
C SER A 120 14.65 1.86 4.38
N ASP A 121 14.05 1.18 5.34
CA ASP A 121 13.53 -0.20 5.20
C ASP A 121 12.73 -0.43 3.92
N ARG A 122 11.82 0.48 3.60
CA ARG A 122 10.96 0.42 2.42
C ARG A 122 11.70 0.63 1.11
N LEU A 123 12.70 1.50 1.12
CA LEU A 123 13.55 1.72 -0.04
C LEU A 123 14.45 0.50 -0.28
N SER A 124 14.91 -0.16 0.80
CA SER A 124 15.57 -1.47 0.71
C SER A 124 14.64 -2.51 0.09
N GLU A 125 13.41 -2.65 0.59
CA GLU A 125 12.41 -3.61 0.07
C GLU A 125 12.12 -3.36 -1.42
N ASN A 126 11.84 -2.11 -1.80
CA ASN A 126 11.57 -1.73 -3.19
C ASN A 126 12.74 -2.08 -4.13
N LEU A 127 13.98 -2.04 -3.62
CA LEU A 127 15.20 -2.39 -4.37
C LEU A 127 15.64 -3.85 -4.16
N GLY A 128 14.86 -4.66 -3.44
CA GLY A 128 15.10 -6.09 -3.22
C GLY A 128 16.14 -6.43 -2.14
N PHE A 129 16.54 -5.46 -1.31
CA PHE A 129 17.45 -5.63 -0.17
C PHE A 129 16.69 -5.86 1.13
N VAL A 130 17.38 -6.39 2.14
CA VAL A 130 16.81 -6.61 3.47
C VAL A 130 16.70 -5.27 4.21
N PRO A 131 15.56 -4.96 4.85
CA PRO A 131 15.40 -3.82 5.74
C PRO A 131 16.47 -3.73 6.85
N GLY A 132 16.82 -2.51 7.26
CA GLY A 132 17.76 -2.26 8.35
C GLY A 132 19.24 -2.57 8.07
N GLU A 133 19.59 -3.25 6.97
CA GLU A 133 20.98 -3.58 6.65
C GLU A 133 21.79 -2.35 6.19
N VAL A 134 23.06 -2.29 6.62
CA VAL A 134 24.07 -1.41 6.04
C VAL A 134 24.84 -2.19 4.98
N LEU A 135 24.54 -1.88 3.71
CA LEU A 135 25.12 -2.59 2.58
C LEU A 135 26.61 -2.27 2.47
N GLY A 136 27.45 -3.30 2.64
CA GLY A 136 28.91 -3.19 2.54
C GLY A 136 29.65 -2.94 3.84
N GLU A 137 29.04 -3.17 5.00
CA GLU A 137 29.69 -3.01 6.32
C GLU A 137 31.03 -3.75 6.44
N ASN A 138 31.20 -4.88 5.74
CA ASN A 138 32.43 -5.69 5.74
C ASN A 138 33.42 -5.36 4.60
N VAL A 139 33.19 -4.29 3.83
CA VAL A 139 34.06 -3.96 2.69
C VAL A 139 35.38 -3.38 3.20
N LEU A 140 36.48 -4.06 2.90
CA LEU A 140 37.82 -3.60 3.27
C LEU A 140 38.27 -2.41 2.40
N HIS A 141 39.16 -1.57 2.93
CA HIS A 141 39.85 -0.56 2.13
C HIS A 141 40.65 -1.21 0.98
N ASP A 142 40.74 -0.50 -0.15
CA ASP A 142 41.39 -0.93 -1.39
C ASP A 142 40.80 -2.18 -2.08
N THR A 143 39.56 -2.54 -1.73
CA THR A 143 38.81 -3.61 -2.40
C THR A 143 37.59 -3.08 -3.15
N THR A 144 37.18 -3.82 -4.18
CA THR A 144 35.87 -3.67 -4.81
C THR A 144 35.02 -4.88 -4.43
N TYR A 145 33.85 -4.61 -3.86
CA TYR A 145 32.89 -5.63 -3.46
C TYR A 145 31.59 -5.46 -4.24
N ALA A 146 31.03 -6.57 -4.71
CA ALA A 146 29.76 -6.57 -5.45
C ALA A 146 28.72 -7.36 -4.66
N ILE A 147 27.58 -6.72 -4.39
CA ILE A 147 26.41 -7.31 -3.73
C ILE A 147 25.30 -7.38 -4.77
N GLU A 148 24.58 -8.48 -4.82
CA GLU A 148 23.31 -8.54 -5.54
C GLU A 148 22.17 -8.61 -4.54
N SER A 149 21.06 -7.94 -4.84
CA SER A 149 19.87 -7.95 -4.01
C SER A 149 19.38 -9.40 -3.81
N PRO A 150 19.11 -9.85 -2.57
CA PRO A 150 18.63 -11.20 -2.32
C PRO A 150 17.27 -11.44 -2.98
N PHE A 151 16.41 -10.41 -3.03
CA PHE A 151 15.08 -10.46 -3.62
C PHE A 151 14.99 -9.68 -4.94
N ILE A 152 13.89 -9.88 -5.65
CA ILE A 152 13.53 -9.10 -6.84
C ILE A 152 13.23 -7.66 -6.41
N ALA A 153 13.77 -6.70 -7.15
CA ALA A 153 13.44 -5.29 -6.98
C ALA A 153 12.12 -4.97 -7.68
N ASP A 154 11.19 -4.43 -6.91
CA ASP A 154 9.85 -4.09 -7.33
C ASP A 154 9.30 -2.93 -6.47
N PRO A 155 9.18 -1.72 -7.04
CA PRO A 155 8.62 -0.57 -6.33
C PRO A 155 7.18 -0.78 -5.87
N ASN A 156 6.44 -1.72 -6.47
CA ASN A 156 5.01 -1.92 -6.23
C ASN A 156 4.72 -3.15 -5.36
N ILE A 157 5.72 -3.73 -4.70
CA ILE A 157 5.62 -5.00 -3.98
C ILE A 157 4.45 -5.07 -2.99
N ASP A 158 4.07 -3.94 -2.38
CA ASP A 158 2.94 -3.85 -1.44
C ASP A 158 1.58 -3.52 -2.04
N LEU A 159 1.55 -3.18 -3.32
CA LEU A 159 0.43 -2.51 -3.97
C LEU A 159 -0.28 -3.41 -4.99
N TYR A 160 -0.05 -4.72 -4.93
CA TYR A 160 -0.77 -5.71 -5.76
C TYR A 160 -2.17 -6.06 -5.24
N LEU A 161 -2.40 -5.88 -3.94
CA LEU A 161 -3.64 -6.25 -3.26
C LEU A 161 -4.13 -5.09 -2.40
N LEU A 162 -5.43 -4.81 -2.48
CA LEU A 162 -6.15 -3.87 -1.61
C LEU A 162 -7.03 -4.67 -0.65
N TYR A 163 -6.79 -4.49 0.65
CA TYR A 163 -7.57 -5.09 1.72
C TYR A 163 -8.61 -4.07 2.17
N ILE A 164 -9.88 -4.42 2.01
CA ILE A 164 -11.03 -3.55 2.30
C ILE A 164 -11.67 -4.00 3.62
N TYR A 165 -11.51 -3.18 4.65
CA TYR A 165 -12.11 -3.39 5.96
C TYR A 165 -13.29 -2.45 6.17
N THR A 166 -14.22 -2.85 7.05
CA THR A 166 -15.36 -2.02 7.43
C THR A 166 -15.88 -2.39 8.81
N ASP A 167 -16.38 -1.43 9.58
CA ASP A 167 -16.92 -1.66 10.92
C ASP A 167 -18.32 -2.32 10.92
N ILE A 168 -18.96 -2.47 9.75
CA ILE A 168 -20.34 -2.97 9.62
C ILE A 168 -20.46 -4.50 9.57
N ILE A 169 -19.36 -5.24 9.53
CA ILE A 169 -19.37 -6.71 9.52
C ILE A 169 -18.87 -7.31 10.83
N GLN A 170 -19.33 -8.52 11.15
CA GLN A 170 -18.72 -9.33 12.19
C GLN A 170 -17.28 -9.68 11.77
N PRO A 171 -16.31 -9.65 12.70
CA PRO A 171 -14.94 -10.05 12.39
C PRO A 171 -14.88 -11.47 11.81
N GLU A 172 -14.17 -11.63 10.69
CA GLU A 172 -13.93 -12.92 10.06
C GLU A 172 -12.53 -13.44 10.37
N MET A 173 -12.33 -14.76 10.23
CA MET A 173 -11.02 -15.38 10.42
C MET A 173 -10.13 -15.07 9.21
N VAL A 174 -9.03 -14.36 9.44
CA VAL A 174 -8.05 -13.98 8.42
C VAL A 174 -6.67 -14.43 8.88
N GLY A 175 -6.20 -15.56 8.33
CA GLY A 175 -4.95 -16.17 8.79
C GLY A 175 -5.04 -16.56 10.27
N GLY A 176 -4.19 -15.97 11.12
CA GLY A 176 -4.14 -16.23 12.56
C GLY A 176 -4.93 -15.25 13.44
N VAL A 177 -5.69 -14.32 12.86
CA VAL A 177 -6.41 -13.27 13.60
C VAL A 177 -7.87 -13.16 13.15
N PHE A 178 -8.73 -12.60 14.01
CA PHE A 178 -10.06 -12.13 13.62
C PHE A 178 -10.00 -10.67 13.21
N ALA A 179 -10.49 -10.33 12.02
CA ALA A 179 -10.47 -8.97 11.50
C ALA A 179 -11.76 -8.67 10.72
N PRO A 180 -12.25 -7.42 10.73
CA PRO A 180 -13.43 -7.02 9.97
C PRO A 180 -13.07 -6.75 8.49
N LEU A 181 -12.43 -7.73 7.85
CA LEU A 181 -12.02 -7.71 6.45
C LEU A 181 -13.19 -8.15 5.57
N LEU A 182 -13.73 -7.25 4.76
CA LEU A 182 -14.87 -7.54 3.90
C LEU A 182 -14.44 -8.20 2.58
N ARG A 183 -13.33 -7.73 1.99
CA ARG A 183 -12.84 -8.26 0.71
C ARG A 183 -11.38 -7.90 0.47
N ILE A 184 -10.68 -8.77 -0.26
CA ILE A 184 -9.38 -8.49 -0.87
C ILE A 184 -9.59 -8.31 -2.38
N VAL A 185 -9.04 -7.25 -2.96
CA VAL A 185 -9.15 -6.93 -4.39
C VAL A 185 -7.75 -6.90 -5.00
N THR A 186 -7.58 -7.57 -6.15
CA THR A 186 -6.35 -7.45 -6.94
C THR A 186 -6.34 -6.11 -7.68
N VAL A 187 -5.19 -5.44 -7.64
CA VAL A 187 -5.02 -4.16 -8.33
C VAL A 187 -4.93 -4.38 -9.84
N LYS A 188 -5.64 -3.55 -10.60
CA LYS A 188 -5.65 -3.55 -12.07
C LYS A 188 -5.33 -2.16 -12.61
N GLY A 189 -5.10 -2.11 -13.93
CA GLY A 189 -4.78 -0.87 -14.66
C GLY A 189 -3.36 -0.37 -14.42
N LYS A 190 -3.11 0.85 -14.89
CA LYS A 190 -1.83 1.55 -14.81
C LYS A 190 -1.97 2.81 -13.96
N ASP A 191 -0.83 3.42 -13.62
CA ASP A 191 -0.85 4.69 -12.92
C ASP A 191 -1.66 5.75 -13.68
N GLY A 192 -2.54 6.46 -12.98
CA GLY A 192 -3.46 7.42 -13.59
C GLY A 192 -4.85 6.88 -13.97
N ASP A 193 -5.09 5.57 -13.89
CA ASP A 193 -6.40 5.00 -14.21
C ASP A 193 -7.42 5.19 -13.08
N MET A 194 -8.71 5.30 -13.44
CA MET A 194 -9.84 5.07 -12.55
C MET A 194 -10.37 3.67 -12.80
N ILE A 195 -10.28 2.79 -11.81
CA ILE A 195 -10.70 1.39 -11.94
C ILE A 195 -12.12 1.26 -11.41
N HIS A 196 -12.98 0.59 -12.18
CA HIS A 196 -14.34 0.22 -11.77
C HIS A 196 -14.47 -1.29 -11.78
N GLU A 197 -14.61 -1.87 -10.60
CA GLU A 197 -14.85 -3.30 -10.39
C GLU A 197 -16.31 -3.53 -10.04
N ILE A 198 -16.96 -4.42 -10.80
CA ILE A 198 -18.32 -4.91 -10.51
C ILE A 198 -18.20 -6.37 -10.09
N PHE A 199 -18.88 -6.74 -9.01
CA PHE A 199 -18.81 -8.07 -8.44
C PHE A 199 -20.11 -8.83 -8.63
N ASP A 200 -20.18 -9.67 -9.68
CA ASP A 200 -21.36 -10.50 -9.97
C ASP A 200 -21.69 -11.48 -8.83
N ARG A 201 -20.66 -11.92 -8.10
CA ARG A 201 -20.77 -12.77 -6.91
C ARG A 201 -20.13 -12.07 -5.71
N PRO A 202 -20.85 -11.18 -5.01
CA PRO A 202 -20.38 -10.54 -3.80
C PRO A 202 -20.12 -11.58 -2.72
N HIS A 203 -19.09 -11.35 -1.91
CA HIS A 203 -18.84 -12.12 -0.70
C HIS A 203 -19.66 -11.43 0.40
N TYR A 204 -20.62 -12.15 0.96
CA TYR A 204 -21.49 -11.63 2.01
C TYR A 204 -20.97 -12.08 3.36
N CYS A 205 -20.79 -11.11 4.25
CA CYS A 205 -20.39 -11.33 5.63
C CYS A 205 -21.56 -10.93 6.56
N PRO A 206 -21.74 -11.59 7.73
CA PRO A 206 -22.75 -11.21 8.69
C PRO A 206 -22.58 -9.76 9.16
N VAL A 207 -23.67 -9.01 9.25
CA VAL A 207 -23.66 -7.62 9.75
C VAL A 207 -23.40 -7.62 11.27
N SER A 208 -22.53 -6.73 11.75
CA SER A 208 -22.16 -6.64 13.18
C SER A 208 -23.17 -5.88 14.04
N ARG A 209 -23.89 -4.91 13.47
CA ARG A 209 -24.76 -3.96 14.19
C ARG A 209 -26.14 -3.88 13.56
N LYS A 210 -27.17 -3.83 14.41
CA LYS A 210 -28.58 -3.71 13.96
C LYS A 210 -29.00 -2.26 13.74
N ASN A 211 -28.42 -1.31 14.47
CA ASN A 211 -28.69 0.12 14.30
C ASN A 211 -27.38 0.85 13.98
N PHE A 212 -27.35 1.64 12.89
CA PHE A 212 -26.19 2.43 12.49
C PHE A 212 -26.58 3.60 11.59
N GLN A 213 -25.82 4.70 11.68
CA GLN A 213 -25.95 5.85 10.77
C GLN A 213 -24.60 6.22 10.12
N SER A 214 -23.52 5.53 10.46
CA SER A 214 -22.22 5.71 9.83
C SER A 214 -21.62 4.35 9.50
N ILE A 215 -20.87 4.29 8.40
CA ILE A 215 -20.09 3.13 8.00
C ILE A 215 -18.65 3.59 7.79
N GLU A 216 -17.72 2.92 8.45
CA GLU A 216 -16.29 3.10 8.25
C GLU A 216 -15.81 2.21 7.11
N ILE A 217 -14.94 2.75 6.25
CA ILE A 217 -14.22 2.00 5.23
C ILE A 217 -12.72 2.28 5.39
N VAL A 218 -11.94 1.21 5.42
CA VAL A 218 -10.47 1.28 5.54
C VAL A 218 -9.82 0.43 4.46
N ILE A 219 -8.92 1.03 3.68
CA ILE A 219 -8.17 0.38 2.61
C ILE A 219 -6.70 0.27 3.01
N ARG A 220 -6.19 -0.96 3.04
CA ARG A 220 -4.80 -1.24 3.42
C ARG A 220 -4.08 -2.11 2.39
N THR A 221 -2.75 -2.03 2.40
CA THR A 221 -1.87 -3.00 1.76
C THR A 221 -1.88 -4.32 2.51
N HIS A 222 -1.29 -5.37 1.93
CA HIS A 222 -1.11 -6.66 2.59
C HIS A 222 -0.23 -6.60 3.85
N THR A 223 0.64 -5.58 3.95
CA THR A 223 1.44 -5.27 5.15
C THR A 223 0.67 -4.50 6.22
N GLY A 224 -0.61 -4.22 6.00
CA GLY A 224 -1.48 -3.54 6.96
C GLY A 224 -1.33 -2.01 7.00
N ARG A 225 -0.56 -1.43 6.09
CA ARG A 225 -0.39 0.03 5.96
C ARG A 225 -1.52 0.64 5.15
N PHE A 226 -1.83 1.91 5.39
CA PHE A 226 -2.75 2.64 4.51
C PHE A 226 -2.13 2.80 3.12
N VAL A 227 -2.97 2.66 2.10
CA VAL A 227 -2.56 2.92 0.71
C VAL A 227 -2.41 4.44 0.52
N SER A 228 -1.26 4.89 0.04
CA SER A 228 -0.96 6.32 -0.12
C SER A 228 -1.54 6.87 -1.42
N PHE A 229 -2.87 6.90 -1.53
CA PHE A 229 -3.54 7.55 -2.65
C PHE A 229 -3.16 9.02 -2.75
N ASP A 230 -2.83 9.47 -3.96
CA ASP A 230 -2.42 10.85 -4.22
C ASP A 230 -3.63 11.77 -4.48
N ARG A 231 -4.56 11.31 -5.32
CA ARG A 231 -5.75 12.07 -5.72
C ARG A 231 -6.85 11.16 -6.27
N GLY A 232 -8.02 11.75 -6.52
CA GLY A 232 -9.18 11.08 -7.11
C GLY A 232 -10.28 10.87 -6.09
N LYS A 233 -11.11 9.85 -6.31
CA LYS A 233 -12.27 9.53 -5.48
C LYS A 233 -12.43 8.03 -5.37
N LEU A 234 -12.76 7.54 -4.18
CA LEU A 234 -13.02 6.13 -3.94
C LEU A 234 -14.49 5.93 -3.59
N ILE A 235 -15.12 4.92 -4.19
CA ILE A 235 -16.53 4.60 -3.99
C ILE A 235 -16.66 3.11 -3.72
N VAL A 236 -17.23 2.75 -2.58
CA VAL A 236 -17.64 1.39 -2.27
C VAL A 236 -19.16 1.32 -2.28
N LYS A 237 -19.75 0.42 -3.06
CA LYS A 237 -21.19 0.15 -3.02
C LYS A 237 -21.44 -1.18 -2.32
N LEU A 238 -22.19 -1.10 -1.24
CA LEU A 238 -22.57 -2.22 -0.38
C LEU A 238 -23.98 -2.67 -0.72
N HIS A 239 -24.19 -3.98 -0.73
CA HIS A 239 -25.50 -4.60 -0.82
C HIS A 239 -25.80 -5.36 0.46
N PHE A 240 -26.87 -4.96 1.13
CA PHE A 240 -27.39 -5.59 2.34
C PHE A 240 -28.57 -6.47 1.98
N ARG A 241 -28.60 -7.71 2.48
CA ARG A 241 -29.74 -8.62 2.30
C ARG A 241 -30.02 -9.40 3.58
N LEU A 242 -31.29 -9.78 3.75
CA LEU A 242 -31.67 -10.74 4.78
C LEU A 242 -30.98 -12.07 4.52
N LYS A 243 -30.41 -12.66 5.57
CA LYS A 243 -29.89 -14.03 5.52
C LYS A 243 -31.07 -14.97 5.40
N HIS A 244 -31.19 -15.64 4.26
CA HIS A 244 -32.16 -16.71 4.10
C HIS A 244 -31.65 -17.93 4.88
N LEU A 245 -32.40 -18.36 5.88
CA LEU A 245 -32.18 -19.61 6.61
C LEU A 245 -32.45 -20.82 5.72
#